data_AF-A0A502DFI9-F1
#
_entry.id   AF-A0A502DFI9-F1
#
_cell.length_a   1.000
_cell.length_b   1.000
_cell.length_c   1.000
_cell.angle_alpha   90.00
_cell.angle_beta   90.00
_cell.angle_gamma   90.00
#
_symmetry.space_group_name_H-M   'P 1'
#
loop_
_entity.id
_entity.type
_entity.pdbx_description
1 polymer ?
#
loop_
_entity_poly.entity_id
_entity_poly.type
_entity_poly.pdbx_seq_one_letter_code
_entity_poly.pdbx_strand_id
1 'polypeptide(L)'
;AGENSGSGLKGRNSGYLNLAFAQEVAPSLTLKAAVGYTRFASDIKDLGVPNYVDYAVGVSYDFGSGLALYGGVQGANKKGYFGDVNKARGIVMLSKTL
;
A
#
# COMPACT_ATOMS: atom_id res chain seq x y z
N ALA A 1 11.33 -12.35 15.95
CA ALA A 1 11.18 -11.35 17.04
C ALA A 1 9.69 -11.19 17.32
N GLY A 2 9.34 -10.94 18.58
CA GLY A 2 7.98 -10.89 19.12
C GLY A 2 7.97 -11.28 20.60
N GLU A 3 6.94 -10.88 21.35
CA GLU A 3 6.77 -11.21 22.79
C GLU A 3 6.96 -12.71 23.04
N ASN A 4 6.28 -13.55 22.24
CA ASN A 4 6.37 -15.01 22.32
C ASN A 4 7.73 -15.60 21.87
N SER A 5 8.59 -14.78 21.29
CA SER A 5 9.97 -15.14 20.93
C SER A 5 11.00 -14.53 21.90
N GLY A 6 10.56 -14.08 23.08
CA GLY A 6 11.43 -13.59 24.16
C GLY A 6 11.93 -12.15 24.03
N SER A 7 11.47 -11.40 23.03
CA SER A 7 11.98 -10.04 22.77
C SER A 7 11.28 -8.91 23.55
N GLY A 8 10.18 -9.16 24.26
CA GLY A 8 9.43 -8.10 24.96
C GLY A 8 8.56 -7.20 24.05
N LEU A 9 8.68 -7.35 22.73
CA LEU A 9 8.03 -6.50 21.73
C LEU A 9 6.61 -7.00 21.46
N LYS A 10 5.62 -6.18 21.83
CA LYS A 10 4.20 -6.49 21.71
C LYS A 10 3.63 -5.96 20.40
N GLY A 11 4.15 -4.84 19.88
CA GLY A 11 3.67 -4.19 18.66
C GLY A 11 2.21 -3.71 18.72
N ARG A 12 1.57 -3.86 19.89
CA ARG A 12 0.18 -3.51 20.17
C ARG A 12 0.04 -2.00 20.05
N ASN A 13 -0.98 -1.55 19.32
CA ASN A 13 -1.23 -0.15 18.93
C ASN A 13 -0.41 0.34 17.71
N SER A 14 0.21 -0.55 16.95
CA SER A 14 0.54 -0.23 15.56
C SER A 14 -0.76 -0.10 14.75
N GLY A 15 -0.79 0.78 13.76
CA GLY A 15 -1.99 1.06 12.99
C GLY A 15 -1.68 1.56 11.60
N TYR A 16 -2.68 1.43 10.72
CA TYR A 16 -2.62 1.83 9.34
C TYR A 16 -3.85 2.67 9.01
N LEU A 17 -3.63 3.83 8.38
CA LEU A 17 -4.67 4.70 7.86
C LEU A 17 -4.44 4.88 6.36
N ASN A 18 -5.46 4.66 5.55
CA ASN A 18 -5.39 4.83 4.10
C ASN A 18 -6.47 5.79 3.61
N LEU A 19 -6.06 6.74 2.77
CA LEU A 19 -6.96 7.60 2.01
C LEU A 19 -6.86 7.21 0.54
N ALA A 20 -7.97 6.79 -0.06
CA ALA A 20 -8.05 6.37 -1.45
C ALA A 20 -9.08 7.21 -2.22
N PHE A 21 -8.76 7.47 -3.48
CA PHE A 21 -9.58 8.20 -4.44
C PHE A 21 -9.72 7.37 -5.71
N ALA A 22 -10.93 7.25 -6.21
CA ALA A 22 -11.24 6.62 -7.48
C ALA A 22 -12.28 7.46 -8.21
N GLN A 23 -11.98 7.86 -9.44
CA GLN A 23 -12.84 8.72 -10.24
C GLN A 23 -12.81 8.29 -11.70
N GLU A 24 -13.99 8.11 -12.29
CA GLU A 24 -14.11 7.97 -13.73
C GLU A 24 -13.79 9.32 -14.39
N VAL A 25 -12.76 9.32 -15.23
CA VAL A 25 -12.24 10.54 -15.90
C VAL A 25 -12.58 10.57 -17.38
N ALA A 26 -12.91 9.42 -17.96
CA ALA A 26 -13.46 9.23 -19.29
C ALA A 26 -14.27 7.93 -19.30
N PRO A 27 -15.17 7.69 -20.27
CA PRO A 27 -15.95 6.45 -20.34
C PRO A 27 -15.05 5.22 -20.21
N SER A 28 -15.38 4.34 -19.27
CA SER A 28 -14.64 3.11 -18.96
C SER A 28 -13.24 3.30 -18.36
N LEU A 29 -12.77 4.54 -18.15
CA LEU A 29 -11.44 4.83 -17.64
C LEU A 29 -11.52 5.51 -16.26
N THR A 30 -11.08 4.78 -15.23
CA THR A 30 -11.04 5.25 -13.84
C THR A 30 -9.60 5.55 -13.41
N LEU A 31 -9.35 6.78 -12.97
CA LEU A 31 -8.13 7.13 -12.23
C LEU A 31 -8.25 6.65 -10.79
N LYS A 32 -7.19 6.03 -10.26
CA LYS A 32 -7.08 5.55 -8.88
C LYS A 32 -5.82 6.12 -8.24
N ALA A 33 -5.96 6.67 -7.04
CA ALA A 33 -4.85 7.16 -6.23
C ALA A 33 -5.08 6.80 -4.77
N ALA A 34 -4.02 6.49 -4.03
CA ALA A 34 -4.08 6.24 -2.59
C ALA A 34 -2.81 6.67 -1.90
N VAL A 35 -2.94 7.09 -0.65
CA VAL A 35 -1.84 7.35 0.27
C VAL A 35 -2.15 6.71 1.61
N GLY A 36 -1.25 5.86 2.08
CA GLY A 36 -1.33 5.17 3.35
C GLY A 36 -0.27 5.65 4.33
N TYR A 37 -0.61 5.68 5.61
CA TYR A 37 0.33 5.95 6.70
C TYR A 37 0.35 4.79 7.69
N THR A 38 1.54 4.22 7.87
CA THR A 38 1.80 3.18 8.86
C THR A 38 2.46 3.80 10.09
N ARG A 39 1.77 3.69 11.23
CA ARG A 39 2.30 4.04 12.54
C ARG A 39 2.65 2.76 13.29
N PHE A 40 3.91 2.61 13.67
CA PHE A 40 4.35 1.56 14.57
C PHE A 40 4.13 1.95 16.03
N ALA A 41 3.89 0.94 16.87
CA ALA A 41 3.86 1.07 18.32
C ALA A 41 5.23 1.55 18.87
N SER A 42 5.23 2.16 20.05
CA SER A 42 6.43 2.78 20.62
C SER A 42 7.57 1.78 20.86
N ASP A 43 7.25 0.58 21.34
CA ASP A 43 8.22 -0.51 21.56
C ASP A 43 8.96 -0.92 20.27
N ILE A 44 8.28 -0.87 19.12
CA ILE A 44 8.87 -1.10 17.81
C ILE A 44 9.71 0.10 17.36
N LYS A 45 9.21 1.33 17.58
CA LYS A 45 9.94 2.55 17.23
C LYS A 45 11.22 2.75 18.04
N ASP A 46 11.26 2.28 19.27
CA ASP A 46 12.42 2.39 20.16
C ASP A 46 13.61 1.56 19.63
N LEU A 47 13.36 0.60 18.72
CA LEU A 47 14.38 -0.11 17.95
C LEU A 47 14.87 0.66 16.71
N GLY A 48 14.41 1.90 16.53
CA GLY A 48 14.72 2.73 15.37
C GLY A 48 13.86 2.46 14.14
N VAL A 49 12.81 1.63 14.22
CA VAL A 49 11.89 1.38 13.11
C VAL A 49 11.07 2.64 12.82
N PRO A 50 11.20 3.27 11.63
CA PRO A 50 10.49 4.49 11.32
C PRO A 50 9.07 4.18 10.83
N ASN A 51 8.12 5.02 11.21
CA ASN A 51 6.84 5.12 10.51
C ASN A 51 7.09 5.46 9.02
N TYR A 52 6.20 5.00 8.16
CA TYR A 52 6.33 5.23 6.72
C TYR A 52 4.99 5.60 6.09
N VAL A 53 5.09 6.18 4.89
CA VAL A 53 3.97 6.49 4.00
C VAL A 53 4.11 5.65 2.76
N ASP A 54 3.07 4.93 2.40
CA ASP A 54 2.90 4.25 1.12
C ASP A 54 1.97 5.05 0.19
N TYR A 55 2.12 4.79 -1.10
CA TYR A 55 1.34 5.45 -2.13
C TYR A 55 1.06 4.48 -3.28
N ALA A 56 -0.06 4.70 -3.95
CA ALA A 56 -0.41 4.03 -5.19
C ALA A 56 -1.05 5.03 -6.15
N VAL A 57 -0.72 4.95 -7.43
CA VAL A 57 -1.37 5.70 -8.51
C VAL A 57 -1.48 4.82 -9.73
N GLY A 58 -2.65 4.79 -10.35
CA GLY A 58 -2.89 3.96 -11.51
C GLY A 58 -4.22 4.25 -12.17
N VAL A 59 -4.50 3.51 -13.21
CA VAL A 59 -5.75 3.57 -13.96
C VAL A 59 -6.37 2.18 -14.08
N SER A 60 -7.68 2.13 -14.13
CA SER A 60 -8.43 0.94 -14.53
C SER A 60 -9.23 1.25 -15.78
N TYR A 61 -9.13 0.37 -16.77
CA TYR A 61 -9.97 0.35 -17.95
C TYR A 61 -10.96 -0.81 -17.87
N ASP A 62 -12.25 -0.52 -17.97
CA ASP A 62 -13.32 -1.51 -18.02
C ASP A 62 -13.66 -1.84 -19.48
N PHE A 63 -13.39 -3.08 -19.90
CA PHE A 63 -13.75 -3.55 -21.25
C PHE A 63 -15.23 -3.92 -21.38
N GLY A 64 -15.99 -3.85 -20.29
CA GLY A 64 -17.36 -4.31 -20.21
C GLY A 64 -17.45 -5.80 -19.89
N SER A 65 -18.67 -6.27 -19.67
CA SER A 65 -18.98 -7.66 -19.33
C SER A 65 -18.16 -8.20 -18.14
N GLY A 66 -17.75 -7.32 -17.22
CA GLY A 66 -16.95 -7.69 -16.04
C GLY A 66 -15.46 -7.95 -16.30
N LEU A 67 -14.93 -7.63 -17.49
CA LEU A 67 -13.50 -7.71 -17.79
C LEU A 67 -12.85 -6.33 -17.60
N ALA A 68 -11.80 -6.23 -16.78
CA ALA A 68 -11.10 -4.96 -16.55
C ALA A 68 -9.58 -5.14 -16.49
N LEU A 69 -8.84 -4.14 -16.98
CA LEU A 69 -7.39 -4.02 -16.86
C LEU A 69 -7.04 -2.89 -15.90
N TYR A 70 -6.19 -3.16 -14.92
CA TYR A 70 -5.55 -2.16 -14.09
C TYR A 70 -4.07 -2.06 -14.45
N GLY A 71 -3.55 -0.84 -14.46
CA GLY A 71 -2.13 -0.53 -14.58
C GLY A 71 -1.76 0.62 -13.66
N GLY A 72 -0.68 0.49 -12.88
CA GLY A 72 -0.26 1.53 -11.95
C GLY A 72 1.11 1.30 -11.33
N VAL A 73 1.48 2.22 -10.44
CA VAL A 73 2.71 2.17 -9.65
C VAL A 73 2.35 2.33 -8.19
N GLN A 74 2.97 1.52 -7.32
CA GLN A 74 2.86 1.67 -5.88
C GLN A 74 4.23 1.51 -5.20
N GLY A 75 4.41 2.14 -4.06
CA GLY A 75 5.64 2.08 -3.28
C GLY A 75 5.51 2.79 -1.93
N ALA A 76 6.62 2.95 -1.24
CA ALA A 76 6.64 3.66 0.04
C ALA A 76 7.92 4.50 0.22
N ASN A 77 7.89 5.44 1.16
CA ASN A 77 9.07 6.18 1.58
C ASN A 77 9.97 5.32 2.51
N LYS A 78 11.04 5.89 3.10
CA LYS A 78 11.96 5.16 4.01
C LYS A 78 12.64 3.91 3.40
N LYS A 79 12.90 3.93 2.08
CA LYS A 79 13.60 2.87 1.33
C LYS A 79 14.98 2.52 1.91
N GLY A 80 15.69 3.51 2.47
CA GLY A 80 16.99 3.26 3.11
C GLY A 80 16.91 2.37 4.36
N TYR A 81 15.74 2.31 5.03
CA TYR A 81 15.52 1.45 6.18
C TYR A 81 14.87 0.11 5.78
N PHE A 82 13.80 0.17 4.99
CA PHE A 82 12.99 -1.02 4.64
C PHE A 82 13.45 -1.75 3.36
N GLY A 83 14.43 -1.21 2.64
CA GLY A 83 14.99 -1.81 1.43
C GLY A 83 13.93 -2.04 0.34
N ASP A 84 14.01 -3.21 -0.28
CA ASP A 84 13.19 -3.61 -1.43
C ASP A 84 11.69 -3.69 -1.14
N VAL A 85 11.29 -3.80 0.13
CA VAL A 85 9.88 -3.79 0.54
C VAL A 85 9.22 -2.46 0.15
N ASN A 86 9.93 -1.34 0.31
CA ASN A 86 9.39 -0.01 0.02
C ASN A 86 9.75 0.49 -1.39
N LYS A 87 10.42 -0.33 -2.20
CA LYS A 87 10.76 0.00 -3.58
C LYS A 87 9.48 0.12 -4.42
N ALA A 88 9.43 1.15 -5.28
CA ALA A 88 8.30 1.33 -6.18
C ALA A 88 8.23 0.19 -7.20
N ARG A 89 7.02 -0.30 -7.48
CA ARG A 89 6.76 -1.39 -8.42
C ARG A 89 5.62 -0.99 -9.35
N GLY A 90 5.79 -1.32 -10.63
CA GLY A 90 4.68 -1.33 -11.58
C GLY A 90 3.83 -2.56 -11.37
N ILE A 91 2.52 -2.39 -11.40
CA ILE A 91 1.53 -3.47 -11.30
C ILE A 91 0.62 -3.39 -12.51
N VAL A 92 0.43 -4.54 -13.15
CA VAL A 92 -0.56 -4.74 -14.20
C VAL A 92 -1.41 -5.92 -13.79
N MET A 93 -2.73 -5.77 -13.86
CA MET A 93 -3.68 -6.81 -13.47
C MET A 93 -4.83 -6.86 -14.47
N LEU A 94 -5.13 -8.04 -14.99
CA LEU A 94 -6.35 -8.31 -15.73
C LEU A 94 -7.30 -9.09 -14.80
N SER A 95 -8.53 -8.61 -14.63
CA SER A 95 -9.55 -9.26 -13.79
C SER A 95 -10.84 -9.52 -14.56
N LYS A 96 -11.50 -10.63 -14.22
CA LYS A 96 -12.81 -11.02 -14.75
C LYS A 96 -13.74 -11.36 -13.58
N THR A 97 -14.92 -10.76 -13.54
CA THR A 97 -15.97 -11.18 -12.61
C THR A 97 -16.68 -12.43 -13.16
N LEU A 98 -17.05 -13.36 -12.25
CA LEU A 98 -17.83 -14.56 -12.56
C LEU A 98 -19.31 -14.25 -12.79
#